data_AF-A0AAX2BH42-F1
#
_entry.id   AF-A0AAX2BH42-F1
#
_cell.length_a   1.000
_cell.length_b   1.000
_cell.length_c   1.000
_cell.angle_alpha   90.00
_cell.angle_beta   90.00
_cell.angle_gamma   90.00
#
_symmetry.space_group_name_H-M   'P 1'
#
loop_
_entity.id
_entity.type
_entity.pdbx_description
1 polymer ?
#
loop_
_entity_poly.entity_id
_entity_poly.type
_entity_poly.pdbx_seq_one_letter_code
_entity_poly.pdbx_strand_id
1 'polypeptide(L)'
;MPEFDCQSGVWTAASKIKMQTVFGETTCANKAVASAYCPSGTVAIGGSYALKSWSDGSNHNSPDSMVLDPVNDRFYIVLPNNSKGAACFQAIANCATN
;
A
#
# COMPACT_ATOMS: atom_id res chain seq x y z
N MET A 1 28.71 -7.76 24.32
CA MET A 1 27.30 -7.52 23.95
C MET A 1 27.34 -6.29 23.06
N PRO A 2 27.00 -6.35 21.76
CA PRO A 2 27.11 -5.17 20.93
C PRO A 2 25.95 -4.22 21.23
N GLU A 3 26.30 -2.96 21.42
CA GLU A 3 25.47 -1.79 21.70
C GLU A 3 24.66 -1.44 20.44
N PHE A 4 23.34 -1.29 20.56
CA PHE A 4 22.52 -0.71 19.50
C PHE A 4 22.68 0.81 19.56
N ASP A 5 23.45 1.38 18.63
CA ASP A 5 23.52 2.83 18.42
C ASP A 5 22.11 3.35 18.08
N CYS A 6 21.48 4.02 19.05
CA CYS A 6 20.29 4.81 18.81
C CYS A 6 20.73 6.05 18.03
N GLN A 7 20.57 6.01 16.70
CA GLN A 7 20.92 7.13 15.81
C GLN A 7 20.16 8.39 16.25
N SER A 8 20.80 9.28 16.99
CA SER A 8 20.32 10.65 17.21
C SER A 8 20.61 11.47 15.95
N GLY A 9 19.85 11.21 14.90
CA GLY A 9 19.99 11.92 13.63
C GLY A 9 19.42 13.33 13.75
N VAL A 10 20.29 14.35 13.74
CA VAL A 10 19.91 15.65 13.18
C VAL A 10 19.48 15.36 11.75
N TRP A 11 18.21 15.63 11.43
CA TRP A 11 17.69 15.51 10.07
C TRP A 11 18.51 16.43 9.16
N THR A 12 19.54 15.87 8.50
CA THR A 12 20.26 16.57 7.44
C THR A 12 19.21 16.96 6.42
N ALA A 13 19.16 18.25 6.09
CA ALA A 13 18.07 18.88 5.33
C ALA A 13 17.59 17.93 4.23
N ALA A 14 16.39 17.37 4.42
CA ALA A 14 15.83 16.43 3.47
C ALA A 14 15.81 17.12 2.12
N SER A 15 16.53 16.56 1.13
CA SER A 15 16.32 16.90 -0.27
C SER A 15 14.80 16.96 -0.50
N LYS A 16 14.32 17.90 -1.32
CA LYS A 16 12.87 18.01 -1.57
C LYS A 16 12.40 16.73 -2.28
N ILE A 17 11.97 15.73 -1.53
CA ILE A 17 11.42 14.49 -2.05
C ILE A 17 10.05 14.84 -2.64
N LYS A 18 9.90 14.68 -3.95
CA LYS A 18 8.59 14.81 -4.59
C LYS A 18 7.83 13.52 -4.34
N MET A 19 6.78 13.61 -3.54
CA MET A 19 5.86 12.51 -3.29
C MET A 19 4.63 12.62 -4.18
N GLN A 20 4.14 11.48 -4.64
CA GLN A 20 2.85 11.36 -5.32
C GLN A 20 2.15 10.10 -4.87
N THR A 21 0.82 10.19 -4.77
CA THR A 21 -0.03 9.04 -4.44
C THR A 21 -0.68 8.52 -5.71
N VAL A 22 -0.53 7.23 -5.97
CA VAL A 22 -1.11 6.55 -7.13
C VAL A 22 -2.19 5.60 -6.67
N PHE A 23 -3.36 5.70 -7.29
CA PHE A 23 -4.49 4.83 -7.01
C PHE A 23 -4.52 3.72 -8.05
N GLY A 24 -4.50 2.47 -7.59
CA GLY A 24 -4.64 1.29 -8.42
C GLY A 24 -6.07 1.06 -8.89
N GLU A 25 -6.30 -0.05 -9.58
CA GLU A 25 -7.65 -0.46 -9.95
C GLU A 25 -8.46 -0.93 -8.73
N THR A 26 -9.78 -0.83 -8.83
CA THR A 26 -10.69 -1.36 -7.81
C THR A 26 -11.00 -2.82 -8.14
N THR A 27 -10.71 -3.70 -7.18
CA THR A 27 -10.98 -5.14 -7.29
C THR A 27 -12.05 -5.53 -6.28
N CYS A 28 -13.03 -6.30 -6.69
CA CYS A 28 -14.12 -6.78 -5.83
C CYS A 28 -14.11 -8.29 -5.63
N ALA A 29 -13.09 -9.00 -6.10
CA ALA A 29 -13.02 -10.45 -6.00
C ALA A 29 -12.34 -10.90 -4.70
N ASN A 30 -12.91 -11.90 -4.04
CA ASN A 30 -12.31 -12.54 -2.86
C ASN A 30 -10.94 -13.14 -3.21
N LYS A 31 -9.96 -13.01 -2.31
CA LYS A 31 -8.58 -13.49 -2.48
C LYS A 31 -7.85 -12.95 -3.72
N ALA A 32 -8.39 -11.91 -4.36
CA ALA A 32 -7.73 -11.28 -5.48
C ALA A 32 -6.63 -10.34 -5.00
N VAL A 33 -5.70 -10.03 -5.90
CA VAL A 33 -4.65 -9.05 -5.67
C VAL A 33 -5.08 -7.72 -6.29
N ALA A 34 -5.14 -6.65 -5.48
CA ALA A 34 -5.25 -5.30 -5.99
C ALA A 34 -3.88 -4.62 -5.91
N SER A 35 -3.51 -3.85 -6.94
CA SER A 35 -2.16 -3.31 -7.05
C SER A 35 -2.15 -1.89 -7.59
N ALA A 36 -1.23 -1.09 -7.07
CA ALA A 36 -0.93 0.27 -7.51
C ALA A 36 0.55 0.36 -7.84
N TYR A 37 0.85 0.82 -9.06
CA TYR A 37 2.21 0.91 -9.59
C TYR A 37 2.66 2.35 -9.60
N CYS A 38 3.88 2.61 -9.15
CA CYS A 38 4.49 3.91 -9.29
C CYS A 38 4.89 4.16 -10.75
N PRO A 39 4.69 5.38 -11.27
CA PRO A 39 5.11 5.71 -12.62
C PRO A 39 6.64 5.70 -12.74
N SER A 40 7.12 5.52 -13.96
CA SER A 40 8.54 5.46 -14.27
C SER A 40 9.31 6.65 -13.71
N GLY A 41 10.47 6.39 -13.10
CA GLY A 41 11.31 7.41 -12.46
C GLY A 41 10.91 7.75 -11.02
N THR A 42 9.95 7.02 -10.44
CA THR A 42 9.59 7.12 -9.03
C THR A 42 9.57 5.74 -8.39
N VAL A 43 9.93 5.67 -7.12
CA VAL A 43 10.01 4.41 -6.36
C VAL A 43 8.86 4.29 -5.38
N ALA A 44 8.33 3.08 -5.22
CA ALA A 44 7.33 2.82 -4.19
C ALA A 44 7.98 2.84 -2.81
N ILE A 45 7.56 3.79 -1.96
CA ILE A 45 8.06 3.94 -0.58
C ILE A 45 7.07 3.46 0.48
N GLY A 46 5.85 3.15 0.05
CA GLY A 46 4.78 2.68 0.93
C GLY A 46 3.45 2.66 0.21
N GLY A 47 2.38 2.47 0.97
CA GLY A 47 1.04 2.50 0.43
C GLY A 47 -0.02 2.25 1.48
N SER A 48 -1.26 2.28 1.03
CA SER A 48 -2.45 2.02 1.83
C SER A 48 -3.52 1.38 0.96
N TYR A 49 -4.72 1.18 1.51
CA TYR A 49 -5.88 0.71 0.76
C TYR A 49 -7.08 1.60 1.03
N ALA A 50 -8.00 1.65 0.07
CA ALA A 50 -9.34 2.18 0.28
C ALA A 50 -10.36 1.05 0.13
N LEU A 51 -11.23 0.91 1.13
CA LEU A 51 -12.46 0.10 1.02
C LEU A 51 -13.49 0.91 0.22
N LYS A 52 -13.86 0.43 -0.96
CA LYS A 52 -14.74 1.13 -1.90
C LYS A 52 -16.22 0.78 -1.68
N SER A 53 -16.51 -0.48 -1.39
CA SER A 53 -17.86 -0.97 -1.11
C SER A 53 -17.82 -2.36 -0.50
N TRP A 54 -18.91 -2.78 0.12
CA TRP A 54 -19.12 -4.12 0.68
C TRP A 54 -20.61 -4.47 0.61
N SER A 55 -20.92 -5.76 0.46
CA SER A 55 -22.28 -6.20 0.13
C SER A 55 -23.12 -6.68 1.33
N ASP A 56 -22.60 -6.65 2.57
CA ASP A 56 -23.24 -7.26 3.75
C ASP A 56 -22.63 -6.68 5.06
N GLY A 57 -23.44 -6.60 6.13
CA GLY A 57 -23.20 -5.82 7.35
C GLY A 57 -21.94 -6.13 8.18
N SER A 58 -21.49 -5.11 8.91
CA SER A 58 -20.49 -5.01 10.01
C SER A 58 -19.15 -5.75 9.93
N ASN A 59 -18.95 -6.70 9.01
CA ASN A 59 -17.73 -7.49 8.84
C ASN A 59 -16.87 -6.87 7.75
N HIS A 60 -16.41 -5.64 8.00
CA HIS A 60 -15.54 -4.87 7.11
C HIS A 60 -14.08 -5.23 7.37
N ASN A 61 -13.70 -6.44 6.98
CA ASN A 61 -12.35 -6.92 7.21
C ASN A 61 -11.36 -6.07 6.41
N SER A 62 -10.21 -5.77 7.02
CA SER A 62 -9.06 -5.27 6.27
C SER A 62 -8.59 -6.31 5.26
N PRO A 63 -7.76 -5.93 4.28
CA PRO A 63 -7.02 -6.89 3.46
C PRO A 63 -6.27 -7.91 4.31
N ASP A 64 -6.14 -9.14 3.79
CA ASP A 64 -5.36 -10.22 4.44
C ASP A 64 -3.87 -9.89 4.47
N SER A 65 -3.39 -9.12 3.48
CA SER A 65 -2.02 -8.61 3.46
C SER A 65 -1.91 -7.27 2.75
N MET A 66 -0.87 -6.53 3.14
CA MET A 66 -0.46 -5.26 2.56
C MET A 66 1.05 -5.32 2.36
N VAL A 67 1.50 -5.24 1.12
CA VAL A 67 2.89 -5.49 0.76
C VAL A 67 3.43 -4.36 -0.10
N LEU A 68 4.55 -3.80 0.36
CA LEU A 68 5.40 -2.95 -0.44
C LEU A 68 6.36 -3.84 -1.24
N ASP A 69 6.40 -3.65 -2.54
CA ASP A 69 7.30 -4.33 -3.47
C ASP A 69 8.19 -3.28 -4.17
N PRO A 70 9.34 -2.95 -3.57
CA PRO A 70 10.27 -1.96 -4.12
C PRO A 70 10.96 -2.44 -5.40
N VAL A 71 10.97 -3.74 -5.68
CA VAL A 71 11.64 -4.31 -6.87
C VAL A 71 10.82 -4.02 -8.12
N ASN A 72 9.49 -4.05 -7.99
CA ASN A 72 8.55 -3.78 -9.08
C ASN A 72 7.89 -2.40 -8.96
N ASP A 73 8.42 -1.52 -8.08
CA ASP A 73 7.88 -0.19 -7.78
C ASP A 73 6.35 -0.20 -7.55
N ARG A 74 5.89 -1.16 -6.75
CA ARG A 74 4.47 -1.45 -6.57
C ARG A 74 4.08 -1.56 -5.12
N PHE A 75 2.86 -1.13 -4.82
CA PHE A 75 2.17 -1.50 -3.59
C PHE A 75 0.98 -2.40 -3.94
N TYR A 76 0.84 -3.52 -3.26
CA TYR A 76 -0.29 -4.42 -3.47
C TYR A 76 -0.90 -4.94 -2.18
N ILE A 77 -2.16 -5.31 -2.28
CA ILE A 77 -2.93 -5.89 -1.18
C ILE A 77 -3.57 -7.19 -1.65
N VAL A 78 -3.73 -8.14 -0.73
CA VAL A 78 -4.51 -9.36 -0.96
C VAL A 78 -5.85 -9.19 -0.28
N LEU A 79 -6.92 -9.26 -1.07
CA LEU A 79 -8.29 -9.08 -0.59
C LEU A 79 -8.70 -10.25 0.31
N PRO A 80 -9.50 -9.99 1.36
CA PRO A 80 -9.91 -11.02 2.29
C PRO A 80 -10.82 -12.05 1.62
N ASN A 81 -10.89 -13.23 2.22
CA ASN A 81 -11.84 -14.26 1.82
C ASN A 81 -13.20 -14.08 2.51
N ASN A 82 -14.03 -13.18 2.00
CA ASN A 82 -15.34 -12.92 2.62
C ASN A 82 -16.41 -13.90 2.12
N SER A 83 -16.80 -14.85 2.97
CA SER A 83 -17.83 -15.86 2.65
C SER A 83 -19.25 -15.28 2.55
N LYS A 84 -19.48 -14.09 3.09
CA LYS A 84 -20.79 -13.41 3.19
C LYS A 84 -21.07 -12.45 2.03
N GLY A 85 -20.08 -12.18 1.19
CA GLY A 85 -20.20 -11.22 0.10
C GLY A 85 -18.89 -10.49 -0.14
N ALA A 86 -18.63 -10.16 -1.40
CA ALA A 86 -17.34 -9.64 -1.79
C ALA A 86 -17.20 -8.15 -1.43
N ALA A 87 -16.04 -7.78 -0.92
CA ALA A 87 -15.71 -6.39 -0.64
C ALA A 87 -14.79 -5.84 -1.75
N CYS A 88 -15.04 -4.61 -2.14
CA CYS A 88 -14.28 -3.92 -3.17
C CYS A 88 -13.17 -3.10 -2.52
N PHE A 89 -11.93 -3.35 -2.91
CA PHE A 89 -10.76 -2.63 -2.43
C PHE A 89 -9.99 -2.01 -3.58
N GLN A 90 -9.30 -0.93 -3.25
CA GLN A 90 -8.36 -0.26 -4.13
C GLN A 90 -7.03 -0.15 -3.40
N ALA A 91 -5.96 -0.67 -4.02
CA ALA A 91 -4.60 -0.44 -3.54
C ALA A 91 -4.19 1.01 -3.86
N ILE A 92 -3.42 1.64 -2.98
CA ILE A 92 -2.85 2.96 -3.23
C ILE A 92 -1.37 2.93 -2.87
N ALA A 93 -0.52 3.34 -3.80
CA ALA A 93 0.92 3.43 -3.64
C ALA A 93 1.33 4.87 -3.34
N ASN A 94 2.29 5.04 -2.44
CA ASN A 94 3.00 6.28 -2.25
C ASN A 94 4.36 6.18 -2.93
N CYS A 95 4.58 7.05 -3.91
CA CYS A 95 5.73 7.04 -4.77
C CYS A 95 6.58 8.27 -4.47
N ALA A 96 7.89 8.10 -4.47
CA ALA A 96 8.85 9.18 -4.23
C ALA A 96 9.87 9.27 -5.36
N THR A 97 10.36 10.48 -5.58
CA THR A 97 11.52 10.74 -6.43
C THR A 97 12.35 11.88 -5.83
N ASN A 98 13.65 11.86 -6.12
CA ASN A 98 14.63 12.83 -5.62
C ASN A 98 14.84 13.98 -6.60
#